data_AF-A0A109UGJ0-F1
#
_entry.id   AF-A0A109UGJ0-F1
#
_cell.length_a   1.000
_cell.length_b   1.000
_cell.length_c   1.000
_cell.angle_alpha   90.00
_cell.angle_beta   90.00
_cell.angle_gamma   90.00
#
_symmetry.space_group_name_H-M   'P 1'
#
loop_
_entity.id
_entity.type
_entity.pdbx_description
1 polymer ?
#
loop_
_entity_poly.entity_id
_entity_poly.type
_entity_poly.pdbx_seq_one_letter_code
_entity_poly.pdbx_strand_id
1 'polypeptide(L)' 'MKWFTLSGLKEEIRKIEWPKRKENVSNTFTVLAFVGFFAVFFIAAEFLISAFLKVVGAF' A
#
# COMPACT_ATOMS: atom_id res chain seq x y z
N MET A 1 -24.55 -32.36 -1.06
CA MET A 1 -23.49 -31.33 -0.91
C MET A 1 -22.97 -30.90 -2.29
N LYS A 2 -23.76 -30.10 -3.04
CA LYS A 2 -23.41 -29.64 -4.41
C LYS A 2 -23.25 -28.11 -4.52
N TRP A 3 -23.35 -27.39 -3.42
CA TRP A 3 -23.33 -25.92 -3.42
C TRP A 3 -21.91 -25.33 -3.42
N PHE A 4 -20.89 -26.15 -3.13
CA PHE A 4 -19.46 -25.81 -3.22
C PHE A 4 -18.78 -26.48 -4.42
N THR A 5 -19.48 -26.60 -5.55
CA THR A 5 -18.81 -27.01 -6.79
C THR A 5 -17.96 -25.84 -7.29
N LEU A 6 -16.69 -26.08 -7.63
CA LEU A 6 -15.79 -25.08 -8.23
C LEU A 6 -16.43 -24.36 -9.43
N SER A 7 -17.35 -25.03 -10.13
CA SER A 7 -18.16 -24.47 -11.20
C SER A 7 -19.13 -23.39 -10.73
N GLY A 8 -19.84 -23.59 -9.61
CA GLY A 8 -20.73 -22.58 -9.03
C GLY A 8 -19.97 -21.34 -8.54
N LEU A 9 -18.80 -21.56 -7.90
CA LEU A 9 -17.94 -20.47 -7.45
C LEU A 9 -17.41 -19.62 -8.63
N LYS A 10 -17.07 -20.28 -9.74
CA LYS A 10 -16.61 -19.60 -10.97
C LYS A 10 -17.73 -18.75 -11.60
N GLU A 11 -18.98 -19.21 -11.54
CA GLU A 11 -20.13 -18.42 -11.98
C GLU A 11 -20.38 -17.21 -11.07
N GLU A 12 -20.25 -17.37 -9.75
CA GLU A 12 -20.35 -16.28 -8.78
C GLU A 12 -19.28 -15.20 -9.02
N ILE A 13 -18.03 -15.63 -9.20
CA ILE A 13 -16.86 -14.75 -9.46
C ILE A 13 -17.02 -13.94 -10.75
N ARG A 14 -17.72 -14.50 -11.75
CA ARG A 14 -17.98 -13.82 -13.02
C ARG A 14 -19.05 -12.72 -12.89
N LYS A 15 -19.93 -12.81 -11.90
CA LYS A 15 -20.93 -11.75 -11.59
C LYS A 15 -20.31 -10.57 -10.84
N ILE A 16 -19.10 -10.73 -10.29
CA ILE A 16 -18.36 -9.66 -9.64
C ILE A 16 -17.82 -8.72 -10.72
N GLU A 17 -18.21 -7.44 -10.66
CA GLU A 17 -17.60 -6.41 -11.49
C GLU A 17 -16.19 -6.13 -10.99
N TRP A 18 -15.20 -6.72 -11.66
CA TRP A 18 -13.80 -6.49 -11.34
C TRP A 18 -13.40 -5.06 -11.67
N PRO A 19 -12.57 -4.42 -10.83
CA PRO A 19 -12.12 -3.05 -11.05
C PRO A 19 -11.44 -2.94 -12.42
N LYS A 20 -11.79 -1.89 -13.17
CA LYS A 20 -11.21 -1.69 -14.50
C LYS A 20 -9.70 -1.43 -14.34
N ARG A 21 -8.89 -1.90 -15.29
CA ARG A 21 -7.42 -1.77 -15.23
C ARG A 21 -6.95 -0.33 -14.92
N LYS A 22 -7.67 0.67 -15.44
CA LYS A 22 -7.39 2.10 -15.20
C LYS A 22 -7.57 2.49 -13.73
N GLU A 23 -8.65 2.03 -13.09
CA GLU A 23 -8.94 2.33 -11.69
C GLU A 23 -7.94 1.62 -10.77
N ASN A 24 -7.57 0.39 -11.10
CA ASN A 24 -6.60 -0.36 -10.33
C ASN A 24 -5.23 0.32 -10.33
N VAL A 25 -4.76 0.79 -11.50
CA VAL A 25 -3.49 1.54 -11.61
C VAL A 25 -3.56 2.87 -10.85
N SER A 26 -4.68 3.60 -10.95
CA SER A 26 -4.85 4.86 -10.22
C SER A 26 -4.80 4.65 -8.71
N ASN A 27 -5.48 3.63 -8.20
CA ASN A 27 -5.52 3.32 -6.76
C ASN A 27 -4.15 2.86 -6.26
N THR A 28 -3.47 1.98 -6.98
CA THR A 28 -2.09 1.57 -6.64
C THR A 28 -1.14 2.75 -6.65
N PHE A 29 -1.24 3.66 -7.63
CA PHE A 29 -0.41 4.85 -7.69
C PHE A 29 -0.64 5.78 -6.50
N THR A 30 -1.88 6.01 -6.09
CA THR A 30 -2.20 6.80 -4.89
C THR A 30 -1.53 6.22 -3.64
N VAL A 31 -1.59 4.90 -3.46
CA VAL A 31 -0.94 4.23 -2.31
C VAL A 31 0.58 4.38 -2.39
N LEU A 32 1.19 4.19 -3.57
CA LEU A 32 2.64 4.35 -3.74
C LEU A 32 3.08 5.79 -3.49
N ALA A 33 2.32 6.79 -3.94
CA ALA A 33 2.61 8.19 -3.68
C ALA A 33 2.56 8.51 -2.18
N PHE A 34 1.56 7.99 -1.48
CA PHE A 34 1.42 8.17 -0.03
C PHE A 34 2.58 7.51 0.72
N VAL A 35 2.88 6.24 0.44
CA VAL A 35 4.00 5.53 1.05
C VAL A 35 5.34 6.20 0.73
N GLY A 36 5.54 6.64 -0.51
CA GLY A 36 6.75 7.37 -0.93
C GLY A 36 6.95 8.67 -0.16
N PHE A 37 5.87 9.43 0.06
CA PHE A 37 5.92 10.63 0.89
C PHE A 37 6.37 10.34 2.32
N PHE A 38 5.78 9.33 2.96
CA PHE A 38 6.16 8.95 4.32
C PHE A 38 7.59 8.40 4.41
N ALA A 39 8.03 7.66 3.39
CA ALA A 39 9.41 7.17 3.34
C ALA A 39 10.41 8.33 3.36
N VAL A 40 10.17 9.37 2.54
CA VAL A 40 11.01 10.59 2.54
C VAL A 40 10.92 11.32 3.87
N PHE A 41 9.71 11.45 4.45
CA PHE A 41 9.53 12.08 5.75
C PHE A 41 10.31 11.36 6.86
N PHE A 42 10.27 10.03 6.92
CA PHE A 42 11.00 9.27 7.93
C PHE A 42 12.52 9.37 7.75
N ILE A 43 13.02 9.37 6.51
CA ILE A 43 14.45 9.61 6.25
C ILE A 43 14.88 10.99 6.76
N ALA A 44 14.07 12.03 6.49
CA ALA A 44 14.34 13.37 6.99
C ALA A 44 14.28 13.44 8.53
N ALA A 45 13.32 12.75 9.16
CA ALA A 45 13.20 12.68 10.60
C ALA A 45 14.40 11.98 11.25
N GLU A 46 14.84 10.84 10.71
CA GLU A 46 16.05 10.13 11.12
C GLU A 46 17.29 11.04 11.06
N PHE A 47 17.42 11.81 9.98
CA PHE A 47 18.52 12.76 9.84
C PHE A 47 18.45 13.89 10.87
N LEU A 48 17.25 14.44 11.11
CA LEU A 48 16.99 15.46 12.13
C LEU A 48 17.34 14.95 13.53
N ILE A 49 16.88 13.75 13.88
CA ILE A 49 17.14 13.13 15.19
C ILE A 49 18.63 12.85 15.34
N SER A 50 19.28 12.28 14.32
CA SER A 50 20.72 12.01 14.33
C SER A 50 21.54 13.29 14.49
N ALA A 51 21.15 14.38 13.82
CA ALA A 51 21.79 15.68 13.96
C ALA A 51 21.56 16.26 15.37
N PHE A 52 20.34 16.16 15.90
CA PHE A 52 20.01 16.64 17.23
C PHE A 52 20.77 15.88 18.32
N LEU A 53 20.87 14.55 18.23
CA LEU A 53 21.63 13.72 19.17
C LEU A 53 23.13 14.04 19.16
N LYS A 54 23.70 14.34 17.98
CA LYS A 54 25.10 14.80 17.87
C LYS A 54 25.32 16.15 18.58
N VAL A 55 24.35 17.05 18.51
CA VAL A 55 24.42 18.36 19.18
C VAL A 55 24.26 18.24 20.69
N VAL A 56 23.40 17.33 21.17
CA VAL A 56 23.19 17.07 22.60
C VAL A 56 24.37 16.33 23.25
N GLY A 57 25.28 15.77 22.47
CA GLY A 57 26.50 15.10 22.99
C GLY A 57 26.25 13.69 23.49
N ALA A 58 25.18 13.03 23.04
CA ALA A 58 24.89 11.63 23.34
C ALA A 58 25.67 10.63 22.47
N PHE A 59 26.63 11.11 21.66
CA PHE A 59 27.53 10.31 20.82
C PHE A 59 28.98 10.76 21.01
#